data_AF-A0A915N9S0-F1
#
_entry.id   AF-A0A915N9S0-F1
#
_cell.length_a   1.000
_cell.length_b   1.000
_cell.length_c   1.000
_cell.angle_alpha   90.00
_cell.angle_beta   90.00
_cell.angle_gamma   90.00
#
_symmetry.space_group_name_H-M   'P 1'
#
loop_
_entity.id
_entity.type
_entity.pdbx_description
1 polymer ?
#
loop_
_entity_poly.entity_id
_entity_poly.type
_entity_poly.pdbx_seq_one_letter_code
_entity_poly.pdbx_strand_id
1 'polypeptide(L)'
;MQSELFSVMGQHSEPLQRSLSLFLSSLQTLCDNTIEDTFLTIESHNQARLEFDVGRKELQAARENPNSTAQTIAVLEEQCNQQRAKYEQLKEDVRAKLVLLEENRCKVMRKQILALHKSFGQCHLNCSQAVENSTGSNDFTKMAVLNGGQDSLPTNLAYGGSNGFQSFLEK
;
A
#
# COMPACT_ATOMS: atom_id res chain seq x y z
N MET A 1 22.38 -9.46 -31.50
CA MET A 1 22.91 -8.90 -30.24
C MET A 1 21.98 -7.88 -29.54
N GLN A 2 21.97 -6.57 -29.85
CA GLN A 2 21.10 -5.64 -29.07
C GLN A 2 19.59 -5.94 -29.16
N SER A 3 19.11 -6.38 -30.33
CA SER A 3 17.71 -6.80 -30.55
C SER A 3 17.33 -8.09 -29.83
N GLU A 4 18.24 -9.05 -29.70
CA GLU A 4 17.99 -10.31 -28.96
C GLU A 4 17.90 -10.06 -27.46
N LEU A 5 18.77 -9.22 -26.91
CA LEU A 5 18.75 -8.86 -25.49
C LEU A 5 17.40 -8.24 -25.09
N PHE A 6 16.91 -7.29 -25.90
CA PHE A 6 15.61 -6.66 -25.69
C PHE A 6 14.44 -7.64 -25.82
N SER A 7 14.54 -8.63 -26.73
CA SER A 7 13.52 -9.66 -26.90
C SER A 7 13.47 -10.61 -25.70
N VAL A 8 14.63 -11.06 -25.21
CA VAL A 8 14.75 -11.93 -24.02
C VAL A 8 14.22 -11.21 -22.77
N MET A 9 14.56 -9.94 -22.58
CA MET A 9 14.01 -9.13 -21.49
C MET A 9 12.48 -8.97 -21.59
N GLY A 10 11.95 -8.78 -22.80
CA GLY A 10 10.51 -8.73 -23.03
C GLY A 10 9.81 -10.04 -22.64
N GLN A 11 10.39 -11.18 -22.99
CA GLN A 11 9.83 -12.51 -22.72
C GLN A 11 9.80 -12.88 -21.24
N HIS A 12 10.77 -12.43 -20.45
CA HIS A 12 10.86 -12.76 -19.02
C HIS A 12 10.31 -11.67 -18.08
N SER A 13 9.66 -10.64 -18.64
CA SER A 13 9.06 -9.54 -17.88
C SER A 13 7.72 -9.87 -17.23
N GLU A 14 7.09 -11.01 -17.58
CA GLU A 14 5.76 -11.41 -17.09
C GLU A 14 5.61 -11.40 -15.55
N PRO A 15 6.57 -11.95 -14.76
CA PRO A 15 6.47 -11.92 -13.29
C PRO A 15 6.49 -10.49 -12.72
N LEU A 16 7.25 -9.60 -13.36
CA LEU A 16 7.34 -8.19 -12.99
C LEU A 16 6.04 -7.46 -13.36
N GLN A 17 5.55 -7.66 -14.59
CA GLN A 17 4.29 -7.07 -15.05
C GLN A 17 3.11 -7.48 -14.16
N ARG A 18 3.03 -8.77 -13.79
CA ARG A 18 2.01 -9.28 -12.87
C ARG A 18 2.11 -8.63 -11.49
N SER A 19 3.32 -8.52 -10.94
CA SER A 19 3.52 -7.88 -9.63
C SER A 19 3.19 -6.40 -9.64
N LEU A 20 3.49 -5.68 -10.73
CA LEU A 20 3.13 -4.28 -10.92
C LEU A 20 1.61 -4.11 -10.98
N SER A 21 0.91 -4.98 -11.72
CA SER A 21 -0.56 -4.94 -11.76
C SER A 21 -1.17 -5.16 -10.38
N LEU A 22 -0.69 -6.14 -9.61
CA LEU A 22 -1.16 -6.38 -8.24
C LEU A 22 -0.85 -5.22 -7.30
N PHE A 23 0.32 -4.60 -7.44
CA PHE A 23 0.70 -3.40 -6.70
C PHE A 23 -0.30 -2.27 -6.97
N LEU A 24 -0.58 -1.96 -8.25
CA LEU A 24 -1.52 -0.92 -8.63
C LEU A 24 -2.95 -1.20 -8.15
N SER A 25 -3.44 -2.44 -8.29
CA SER A 25 -4.76 -2.81 -7.77
C SER A 25 -4.85 -2.68 -6.24
N SER A 26 -3.76 -2.99 -5.54
CA SER A 26 -3.70 -2.83 -4.07
C SER A 26 -3.66 -1.37 -3.66
N LEU A 27 -2.96 -0.51 -4.42
CA LEU A 27 -3.00 0.94 -4.22
C LEU A 27 -4.39 1.51 -4.48
N GLN A 28 -5.04 1.09 -5.56
CA GLN A 28 -6.40 1.51 -5.88
C GLN A 28 -7.34 1.17 -4.71
N THR A 29 -7.23 -0.03 -4.16
CA THR A 29 -8.03 -0.45 -3.02
C THR A 29 -7.76 0.40 -1.79
N LEU A 30 -6.48 0.66 -1.48
CA LEU A 30 -6.09 1.49 -0.35
C LEU A 30 -6.64 2.91 -0.47
N CYS A 31 -6.50 3.52 -1.65
CA CYS A 31 -6.97 4.88 -1.90
C CYS A 31 -8.50 4.96 -1.90
N ASP A 32 -9.14 4.22 -2.79
CA ASP A 32 -10.57 4.38 -3.07
C ASP A 32 -11.47 3.87 -1.93
N ASN A 33 -10.95 2.98 -1.07
CA ASN A 33 -11.75 2.41 0.01
C ASN A 33 -11.23 2.85 1.37
N THR A 34 -9.94 2.62 1.67
CA THR A 34 -9.44 2.82 3.05
C THR A 34 -9.20 4.29 3.36
N ILE A 35 -8.57 5.04 2.44
CA ILE A 35 -8.37 6.48 2.59
C ILE A 35 -9.72 7.19 2.48
N GLU A 36 -10.56 6.82 1.52
CA GLU A 36 -11.89 7.39 1.36
C GLU A 36 -12.78 7.22 2.62
N ASP A 37 -12.85 6.02 3.19
CA ASP A 37 -13.62 5.77 4.43
C ASP A 37 -13.12 6.62 5.62
N THR A 38 -11.81 6.83 5.70
CA THR A 38 -11.20 7.72 6.71
C THR A 38 -11.60 9.17 6.43
N PHE A 39 -11.56 9.59 5.16
CA PHE A 39 -11.89 10.94 4.73
C PHE A 39 -13.36 11.29 5.02
N LEU A 40 -14.31 10.41 4.71
CA LEU A 40 -15.74 10.60 5.01
C LEU A 40 -16.01 10.81 6.51
N THR A 41 -15.20 10.20 7.36
CA THR A 41 -15.30 10.36 8.82
C THR A 41 -14.75 11.71 9.27
N ILE A 42 -13.67 12.18 8.65
CA ILE A 42 -13.13 13.52 8.86
C ILE A 42 -14.13 14.59 8.41
N GLU A 43 -14.81 14.40 7.27
CA GLU A 43 -15.87 15.31 6.82
C GLU A 43 -17.03 15.35 7.81
N SER A 44 -17.49 14.19 8.29
CA SER A 44 -18.53 14.10 9.32
C SER A 44 -18.12 14.82 10.62
N HIS A 45 -16.87 14.66 11.05
CA HIS A 45 -16.31 15.38 12.20
C HIS A 45 -16.28 16.89 11.98
N ASN A 46 -15.84 17.35 10.81
CA ASN A 46 -15.80 18.78 10.47
C ASN A 46 -17.20 19.40 10.43
N GLN A 47 -18.18 18.66 9.89
CA GLN A 47 -19.58 19.07 9.88
C GLN A 47 -20.15 19.17 11.30
N ALA A 48 -19.90 18.18 12.16
CA ALA A 48 -20.34 18.22 13.56
C ALA A 48 -19.67 19.36 14.35
N ARG A 49 -18.40 19.68 14.05
CA ARG A 49 -17.70 20.84 14.63
C ARG A 49 -18.39 22.15 14.25
N LEU A 50 -18.73 22.31 12.96
CA LEU A 50 -19.45 23.49 12.47
C LEU A 50 -20.82 23.64 13.15
N GLU A 51 -21.59 22.55 13.22
CA GLU A 51 -22.90 22.52 13.90
C GLU A 51 -22.79 22.96 15.36
N PHE A 52 -21.82 22.42 16.10
CA PHE A 52 -21.56 22.82 17.49
C PHE A 52 -21.14 24.29 17.62
N ASP A 53 -20.29 24.80 16.73
CA ASP A 53 -19.87 26.20 16.74
C ASP A 53 -21.05 27.16 16.47
N VAL A 54 -21.96 26.77 15.58
CA VAL A 54 -23.21 27.50 15.32
C VAL A 54 -24.11 27.47 16.55
N GLY A 55 -24.42 26.29 17.10
CA GLY A 55 -25.28 26.17 18.28
C GLY A 55 -24.76 26.91 19.51
N ARG A 56 -23.42 26.94 19.70
CA ARG A 56 -22.80 27.74 20.75
C ARG A 56 -23.03 29.24 20.56
N LYS A 57 -22.92 29.75 19.32
CA LYS A 57 -23.19 31.16 19.01
C LYS A 57 -24.66 31.51 19.17
N GLU A 58 -25.57 30.62 18.76
CA GLU A 58 -27.02 30.80 18.92
C GLU A 58 -27.41 30.84 20.40
N LEU A 59 -26.87 29.94 21.21
CA LEU A 59 -27.07 29.94 22.66
C LEU A 59 -26.54 31.21 23.32
N GLN A 60 -25.36 31.68 22.91
CA GLN A 60 -24.79 32.94 23.41
C GLN A 60 -25.69 34.13 23.04
N ALA A 61 -26.10 34.23 21.77
CA ALA A 61 -26.98 35.29 21.31
C ALA A 61 -28.35 35.27 22.03
N ALA A 62 -28.90 34.09 22.31
CA ALA A 62 -30.13 33.94 23.07
C ALA A 62 -29.98 34.43 24.51
N ARG A 63 -28.84 34.13 25.17
CA ARG A 63 -28.55 34.59 26.55
C ARG A 63 -28.34 36.10 26.64
N GLU A 64 -27.78 36.72 25.59
CA GLU A 64 -27.55 38.17 25.53
C GLU A 64 -28.82 38.95 25.11
N ASN A 65 -29.80 38.27 24.51
CA ASN A 65 -31.04 38.89 24.07
C ASN A 65 -32.04 39.02 25.25
N PRO A 66 -32.40 40.25 25.66
CA PRO A 66 -33.30 40.49 26.79
C PRO A 66 -34.74 40.01 26.57
N ASN A 67 -35.12 39.71 25.32
CA ASN A 67 -36.45 39.18 24.98
C ASN A 67 -36.50 37.64 24.99
N SER A 68 -35.37 36.96 25.16
CA SER A 68 -35.34 35.49 25.22
C SER A 68 -35.96 34.99 26.51
N THR A 69 -36.80 33.95 26.41
CA THR A 69 -37.35 33.29 27.60
C THR A 69 -36.36 32.26 28.15
N ALA A 70 -36.44 31.99 29.45
CA ALA A 70 -35.63 30.94 30.09
C ALA A 70 -35.85 29.55 29.44
N GLN A 71 -37.07 29.28 28.96
CA GLN A 71 -37.40 28.03 28.28
C GLN A 71 -36.68 27.92 26.92
N THR A 72 -36.63 29.01 26.14
CA THR A 72 -35.87 29.04 24.87
C THR A 72 -34.38 28.77 25.10
N ILE A 73 -33.80 29.40 26.13
CA ILE A 73 -32.38 29.20 26.48
C ILE A 73 -32.12 27.75 26.88
N ALA A 74 -32.99 27.14 27.68
CA ALA A 74 -32.84 25.74 28.10
C ALA A 74 -32.89 24.77 26.91
N VAL A 75 -33.76 25.00 25.92
CA VAL A 75 -33.84 24.18 24.70
C VAL A 75 -32.57 24.29 23.87
N LEU A 76 -32.07 25.51 23.66
CA LEU A 76 -30.82 25.74 22.91
C LEU A 76 -29.61 25.16 23.64
N GLU A 77 -29.60 25.17 24.97
CA GLU A 77 -28.54 24.57 25.78
C GLU A 77 -28.50 23.05 25.62
N GLU A 78 -29.67 22.39 25.66
CA GLU A 78 -29.77 20.96 25.40
C GLU A 78 -29.31 20.60 23.98
N GLN A 79 -29.74 21.34 22.96
CA GLN A 79 -29.30 21.13 21.57
C GLN A 79 -27.78 21.31 21.41
N CYS A 80 -27.22 22.35 22.03
CA CYS A 80 -25.77 22.62 22.01
C CYS A 80 -24.99 21.48 22.69
N ASN A 81 -25.50 20.93 23.81
CA ASN A 81 -24.90 19.78 24.48
C ASN A 81 -24.92 18.52 23.61
N GLN A 82 -26.02 18.27 22.89
CA GLN A 82 -26.13 17.14 21.95
C GLN A 82 -25.13 17.28 20.78
N GLN A 83 -25.03 18.47 20.19
CA GLN A 83 -24.05 18.76 19.14
C GLN A 83 -22.61 18.59 19.65
N ARG A 84 -22.32 19.04 20.87
CA ARG A 84 -21.03 18.84 21.52
C ARG A 84 -20.71 17.35 21.68
N ALA A 85 -21.65 16.55 22.17
CA ALA A 85 -21.45 15.12 22.36
C ALA A 85 -21.14 14.41 21.03
N LYS A 86 -21.89 14.73 19.96
CA LYS A 86 -21.64 14.22 18.60
C LYS A 86 -20.27 14.61 18.08
N TYR A 87 -19.86 15.88 18.24
CA TYR A 87 -18.54 16.36 17.85
C TYR A 87 -17.40 15.62 18.58
N GLU A 88 -17.51 15.46 19.89
CA GLU A 88 -16.50 14.77 20.71
C GLU A 88 -16.41 13.28 20.38
N GLN A 89 -17.54 12.62 20.13
CA GLN A 89 -17.56 11.23 19.66
C GLN A 89 -16.82 11.10 18.32
N LEU A 90 -17.18 11.93 17.33
CA LEU A 90 -16.54 11.89 16.01
C LEU A 90 -15.05 12.24 16.05
N LYS A 91 -14.61 13.03 17.04
CA LYS A 91 -13.19 13.31 17.27
C LYS A 91 -12.41 12.03 17.62
N GLU A 92 -12.98 11.20 18.48
CA GLU A 92 -12.39 9.91 18.85
C GLU A 92 -12.46 8.91 17.67
N ASP A 93 -13.55 8.91 16.91
CA ASP A 93 -13.67 8.07 15.71
C ASP A 93 -12.62 8.42 14.65
N VAL A 94 -12.38 9.72 14.39
CA VAL A 94 -11.31 10.17 13.49
C VAL A 94 -9.94 9.73 14.00
N ARG A 95 -9.66 9.88 15.30
CA ARG A 95 -8.38 9.42 15.89
C ARG A 95 -8.20 7.91 15.66
N ALA A 96 -9.22 7.11 15.94
CA ALA A 96 -9.16 5.67 15.75
C ALA A 96 -8.95 5.30 14.27
N LYS A 97 -9.70 5.91 13.35
CA LYS A 97 -9.56 5.65 11.91
C LYS A 97 -8.19 6.04 11.36
N LEU A 98 -7.60 7.15 11.82
CA LEU A 98 -6.25 7.55 11.41
C LEU A 98 -5.19 6.52 11.83
N VAL A 99 -5.30 5.95 13.04
CA VAL A 99 -4.40 4.88 13.50
C VAL A 99 -4.57 3.63 12.63
N LEU A 100 -5.83 3.21 12.38
CA LEU A 100 -6.12 2.05 11.54
C LEU A 100 -5.66 2.24 10.09
N LEU A 101 -5.83 3.44 9.54
CA LEU A 101 -5.36 3.79 8.20
C LEU A 101 -3.85 3.68 8.12
N GLU A 102 -3.12 4.21 9.10
CA GLU A 102 -1.66 4.14 9.10
C GLU A 102 -1.17 2.70 9.18
N GLU A 103 -1.76 1.90 10.07
CA GLU A 103 -1.44 0.48 10.16
C GLU A 103 -1.71 -0.26 8.85
N ASN A 104 -2.88 -0.05 8.24
CA ASN A 104 -3.26 -0.71 7.00
C ASN A 104 -2.33 -0.29 5.85
N ARG A 105 -2.11 1.01 5.68
CA ARG A 105 -1.20 1.60 4.69
C ARG A 105 0.18 0.97 4.80
N CYS A 106 0.77 0.94 6.01
CA CYS A 106 2.07 0.36 6.22
C CYS A 106 2.10 -1.14 5.90
N LYS A 107 1.09 -1.92 6.31
CA LYS A 107 1.01 -3.37 6.04
C LYS A 107 0.89 -3.65 4.53
N VAL A 108 0.00 -2.95 3.83
CA VAL A 108 -0.19 -3.09 2.38
C VAL A 108 1.08 -2.69 1.63
N MET A 109 1.64 -1.51 1.91
CA MET A 109 2.82 -1.01 1.20
C MET A 109 4.02 -1.92 1.38
N ARG A 110 4.31 -2.38 2.61
CA ARG A 110 5.42 -3.31 2.86
C ARG A 110 5.26 -4.60 2.07
N LYS A 111 4.06 -5.19 2.09
CA LYS A 111 3.77 -6.43 1.35
C LYS A 111 3.95 -6.24 -0.16
N GLN A 112 3.42 -5.16 -0.72
CA GLN A 112 3.42 -4.93 -2.16
C GLN A 112 4.81 -4.51 -2.69
N ILE A 113 5.55 -3.67 -1.95
CA ILE A 113 6.93 -3.30 -2.30
C ILE A 113 7.84 -4.53 -2.26
N LEU A 114 7.73 -5.37 -1.23
CA LEU A 114 8.51 -6.60 -1.13
C LEU A 114 8.21 -7.57 -2.28
N ALA A 115 6.93 -7.75 -2.64
CA ALA A 115 6.54 -8.58 -3.77
C ALA A 115 7.13 -8.05 -5.08
N LEU A 116 7.07 -6.73 -5.30
CA LEU A 116 7.63 -6.09 -6.49
C LEU A 116 9.14 -6.29 -6.60
N HIS A 117 9.87 -6.10 -5.48
CA HIS A 117 11.31 -6.32 -5.44
C HIS A 117 11.68 -7.79 -5.73
N LYS A 118 10.93 -8.75 -5.18
CA LYS A 118 11.12 -10.18 -5.47
C LYS A 118 10.90 -10.51 -6.94
N SER A 119 9.83 -10.00 -7.55
CA SER A 119 9.54 -10.20 -8.97
C SER A 119 10.59 -9.55 -9.87
N PHE A 120 11.13 -8.39 -9.47
CA PHE A 120 12.23 -7.76 -10.18
C PHE A 120 13.50 -8.63 -10.17
N GLY A 121 13.90 -9.13 -8.99
CA GLY A 121 15.03 -10.05 -8.86
C GLY A 121 14.84 -11.33 -9.69
N GLN A 122 13.63 -11.89 -9.69
CA GLN A 122 13.30 -13.07 -10.50
C GLN A 122 13.38 -12.78 -12.00
N CYS A 123 12.87 -11.64 -12.46
CA CYS A 123 12.98 -11.21 -13.85
C CYS A 123 14.45 -11.14 -14.28
N HIS A 124 15.31 -10.52 -13.46
CA HIS A 124 16.74 -10.43 -13.73
C HIS A 124 17.42 -11.81 -13.80
N LEU A 125 17.14 -12.69 -12.84
CA LEU A 125 17.67 -14.06 -12.83
C LEU A 125 17.24 -14.84 -14.09
N ASN A 126 15.96 -14.74 -14.46
CA ASN A 126 15.42 -15.39 -15.66
C ASN A 126 16.10 -14.85 -16.93
N CYS A 127 16.29 -13.53 -17.03
CA CYS A 127 16.99 -12.92 -18.16
C CYS A 127 18.45 -13.40 -18.25
N SER A 128 19.17 -13.46 -17.12
CA SER A 128 20.56 -13.95 -17.08
C SER A 128 20.67 -15.40 -17.56
N GLN A 129 19.80 -16.28 -17.04
CA GLN A 129 19.77 -17.70 -17.43
C GLN A 129 19.41 -17.89 -18.90
N ALA A 130 18.48 -17.09 -19.43
CA ALA A 130 18.09 -17.16 -20.84
C ALA A 130 19.25 -16.78 -21.77
N VAL A 131 20.02 -15.74 -21.42
CA VAL A 131 21.22 -15.34 -22.18
C VAL A 131 22.32 -16.42 -22.13
N GLU A 132 22.54 -17.04 -20.96
CA GLU A 132 23.49 -18.15 -20.79
C GLU A 132 23.09 -19.38 -21.63
N ASN A 133 21.80 -19.71 -21.66
CA ASN A 133 21.29 -20.83 -22.48
C ASN A 133 21.40 -20.54 -23.99
N SER A 134 21.18 -19.29 -24.42
CA SER A 134 21.35 -18.88 -25.82
C SER A 134 22.81 -18.86 -26.29
N THR A 135 23.76 -18.62 -25.38
CA THR A 135 25.21 -18.62 -25.68
C THR A 135 25.84 -20.01 -25.55
N GLY A 136 25.38 -20.84 -24.62
CA GLY A 136 25.83 -22.22 -24.42
C GLY A 136 25.35 -23.22 -25.48
N SER A 137 24.32 -22.88 -26.27
CA SER A 137 23.77 -23.78 -27.27
C SER A 137 24.50 -23.78 -28.64
N ASN A 138 25.50 -22.91 -28.85
CA ASN A 138 26.04 -22.71 -30.20
C ASN A 138 27.38 -23.37 -30.53
N ASP A 139 28.22 -23.85 -29.61
CA ASP A 139 29.57 -24.31 -30.04
C ASP A 139 30.19 -25.56 -29.37
N PHE A 140 29.50 -26.32 -28.51
CA PHE A 140 30.08 -27.58 -27.98
C PHE A 140 29.17 -28.81 -28.04
N THR A 141 27.86 -28.65 -27.93
CA THR A 141 26.93 -29.79 -27.87
C THR A 141 26.69 -30.45 -29.24
N LYS A 142 26.86 -29.71 -30.35
CA LYS A 142 26.78 -30.30 -31.70
C LYS A 142 28.02 -31.11 -32.11
N MET A 143 29.15 -30.93 -31.43
CA MET A 143 30.38 -31.69 -31.71
C MET A 143 30.53 -32.96 -30.84
N ALA A 144 29.77 -33.07 -29.74
CA ALA A 144 29.83 -34.23 -28.84
C ALA A 144 28.91 -35.41 -29.25
N VAL A 145 28.08 -35.27 -30.28
CA VAL A 145 27.20 -36.37 -30.78
C VAL A 145 27.91 -37.24 -31.84
N LEU A 146 29.24 -37.18 -31.95
CA LEU A 146 30.03 -38.06 -32.83
C LEU A 146 31.06 -38.95 -32.14
N ASN A 147 31.12 -39.00 -30.80
CA ASN A 147 31.85 -40.08 -30.14
C ASN A 147 31.26 -40.39 -28.76
N GLY A 148 30.93 -41.66 -28.55
CA GLY A 148 30.30 -42.14 -27.34
C GLY A 148 31.19 -42.01 -26.09
N GLY A 149 30.54 -42.07 -24.94
CA GLY A 149 31.20 -42.18 -23.64
C GLY A 149 30.35 -41.60 -22.52
N GLN A 150 29.84 -42.47 -21.66
CA GLN A 150 29.21 -42.14 -20.38
C GLN A 150 30.20 -41.36 -19.50
N ASP A 151 29.72 -40.40 -18.70
CA ASP A 151 29.94 -40.37 -17.24
C ASP A 151 29.35 -39.11 -16.57
N SER A 152 29.01 -39.31 -15.29
CA SER A 152 28.08 -38.55 -14.45
C SER A 152 28.70 -37.47 -13.56
N LEU A 153 27.96 -36.34 -13.39
CA LEU A 153 27.82 -35.44 -12.20
C LEU A 153 29.09 -34.70 -11.65
N PRO A 154 28.99 -33.64 -10.79
CA PRO A 154 27.84 -33.13 -10.03
C PRO A 154 27.59 -31.59 -10.00
N THR A 155 26.41 -31.27 -9.49
CA THR A 155 25.84 -30.00 -9.00
C THR A 155 26.65 -29.38 -7.83
N ASN A 156 27.12 -28.13 -7.98
CA ASN A 156 27.13 -27.10 -6.92
C ASN A 156 27.66 -25.76 -7.45
N LEU A 157 26.85 -24.71 -7.41
CA LEU A 157 27.37 -23.34 -7.30
C LEU A 157 26.57 -22.60 -6.23
N ALA A 158 27.05 -22.72 -5.00
CA ALA A 158 26.66 -21.86 -3.90
C ALA A 158 27.17 -20.43 -4.18
N TYR A 159 26.26 -19.50 -4.44
CA TYR A 159 26.57 -18.08 -4.30
C TYR A 159 26.07 -17.60 -2.95
N GLY A 160 27.02 -17.37 -2.04
CA GLY A 160 26.78 -16.78 -0.74
C GLY A 160 26.63 -15.26 -0.79
N GLY A 161 25.97 -14.72 0.24
CA GLY A 161 26.19 -13.36 0.72
C GLY A 161 25.10 -12.33 0.39
N SER A 162 23.98 -12.35 1.13
CA SER A 162 23.12 -11.16 1.28
C SER A 162 22.57 -10.98 2.71
N ASN A 163 23.36 -11.35 3.72
CA ASN A 163 23.04 -11.16 5.14
C ASN A 163 22.95 -9.67 5.58
N GLY A 164 23.06 -8.69 4.67
CA GLY A 164 22.88 -7.27 4.97
C GLY A 164 21.46 -6.74 4.82
N PHE A 165 20.59 -7.40 4.04
CA PHE A 165 19.23 -6.92 3.80
C PHE A 165 18.22 -7.47 4.80
N GLN A 166 18.50 -8.63 5.40
CA GLN A 166 17.63 -9.25 6.40
C GLN A 166 17.59 -8.41 7.70
N SER A 167 18.68 -7.73 8.06
CA SER A 167 18.75 -6.88 9.26
C SER A 167 17.95 -5.57 9.17
N PHE A 168 17.45 -5.21 7.98
CA PHE A 168 16.63 -4.01 7.80
C PHE A 168 15.11 -4.28 7.94
N LEU A 169 14.70 -5.55 7.88
CA LEU A 169 13.27 -5.93 7.93
C LEU A 169 12.77 -6.34 9.33
N GLU A 170 13.66 -6.39 10.33
CA GLU A 170 13.31 -6.76 11.73
C GLU A 170 13.27 -5.56 12.70
N LYS A 171 13.05 -4.33 12.22
CA LYS A 171 12.78 -3.16 13.08
C LYS A 171 11.51 -2.41 12.70
#